data_AF-A0A1C2J3Z7-F1
#
_entry.id   AF-A0A1C2J3Z7-F1
#
_cell.length_a   1.000
_cell.length_b   1.000
_cell.length_c   1.000
_cell.angle_alpha   90.00
_cell.angle_beta   90.00
_cell.angle_gamma   90.00
#
_symmetry.space_group_name_H-M   'P 1'
#
loop_
_entity.id
_entity.type
_entity.pdbx_description
1 polymer ?
#
loop_
_entity_poly.entity_id
_entity_poly.type
_entity_poly.pdbx_seq_one_letter_code
_entity_poly.pdbx_strand_id
1 'polypeptide(L)'
;MAQHHTGLMNYHTIADAFLPVNDDATKKAMGEAKEAIGDAEWKKGFSNEKRDQIRAILKENGVSYDTKVSGKLMGVDHAATKDNEGNTYNKLRVFLEGEQGKTILSLDMNQDFTQRLIPKLDTATQEHAGKDVTVIAFAKEELGTDGKMHGQYAASLKDQDGQEIKAPDVHREKTAEIAANVKTQYPDDKKAQKFNRDNAREKYFTEVTEGLHNRMVEQGIAPTQAEKKGPYPGHEAHLKSEVGEDKWYSLKMYANKEGDLLASLQVTENKALVSRQSNLEVKDGKDGGLEVHGDGFRAEIGSNRKVQFFEGEKQVRGALSPSLKPNEPAMKLPAGKDRTAEVLNTRLGQGKDRNVGKEV
;
A
#
# COMPACT_ATOMS: atom_id res chain seq x y z
N MET A 1 3.85 0.18 -26.29
CA MET A 1 4.61 0.74 -25.17
C MET A 1 3.62 0.93 -24.03
N ALA A 2 3.70 0.13 -22.96
CA ALA A 2 2.76 0.22 -21.85
C ALA A 2 3.12 1.45 -21.00
N GLN A 3 2.14 2.26 -20.62
CA GLN A 3 2.36 3.31 -19.62
C GLN A 3 2.52 2.65 -18.25
N HIS A 4 3.58 3.04 -17.56
CA HIS A 4 4.16 2.34 -16.41
C HIS A 4 3.75 3.01 -15.11
N HIS A 5 3.22 2.25 -14.16
CA HIS A 5 2.73 2.77 -12.88
C HIS A 5 3.57 2.26 -11.72
N THR A 6 4.23 3.18 -11.01
CA THR A 6 4.36 3.06 -9.55
C THR A 6 2.94 3.16 -9.01
N GLY A 7 2.33 2.04 -8.60
CA GLY A 7 0.88 2.02 -8.42
C GLY A 7 0.33 0.80 -7.68
N LEU A 8 -0.84 1.00 -7.10
CA LEU A 8 -1.65 -0.05 -6.49
C LEU A 8 -2.39 -0.80 -7.60
N MET A 9 -2.25 -2.12 -7.66
CA MET A 9 -2.94 -2.98 -8.62
C MET A 9 -3.79 -4.03 -7.91
N ASN A 10 -4.89 -4.44 -8.52
CA ASN A 10 -5.73 -5.54 -8.03
C ASN A 10 -5.90 -6.59 -9.13
N TYR A 11 -6.02 -7.86 -8.75
CA TYR A 11 -6.39 -8.91 -9.69
C TYR A 11 -7.89 -8.90 -9.92
N HIS A 12 -8.30 -8.73 -11.18
CA HIS A 12 -9.68 -8.86 -11.59
C HIS A 12 -9.93 -10.24 -12.20
N THR A 13 -10.76 -11.04 -11.55
CA THR A 13 -11.02 -12.45 -11.90
C THR A 13 -11.55 -12.63 -13.32
N ILE A 14 -12.54 -11.83 -13.76
CA ILE A 14 -13.13 -12.00 -15.10
C ILE A 14 -12.17 -11.52 -16.22
N ALA A 15 -11.48 -10.39 -16.02
CA ALA A 15 -10.45 -9.91 -16.94
C ALA A 15 -9.17 -10.78 -16.93
N ASP A 16 -9.03 -11.64 -15.92
CA ASP A 16 -7.85 -12.46 -15.65
C ASP A 16 -6.55 -11.64 -15.73
N ALA A 17 -6.54 -10.47 -15.09
CA ALA A 17 -5.43 -9.53 -15.18
C ALA A 17 -5.32 -8.66 -13.93
N PHE A 18 -4.12 -8.15 -13.70
CA PHE A 18 -3.85 -7.07 -12.76
C PHE A 18 -4.21 -5.75 -13.41
N LEU A 19 -5.07 -4.99 -12.73
CA LEU A 19 -5.57 -3.69 -13.17
C LEU A 19 -5.17 -2.61 -12.16
N PRO A 20 -4.84 -1.39 -12.61
CA PRO A 20 -4.65 -0.25 -11.73
C PRO A 20 -5.88 0.01 -10.85
N VAL A 21 -5.65 0.36 -9.59
CA VAL A 21 -6.69 0.73 -8.62
C VAL A 21 -6.72 2.24 -8.48
N ASN A 22 -7.91 2.79 -8.20
CA ASN A 22 -8.17 4.23 -8.09
C ASN A 22 -7.90 5.02 -9.38
N ASP A 23 -7.85 4.34 -10.52
CA ASP A 23 -7.76 4.95 -11.85
C ASP A 23 -9.17 5.11 -12.45
N ASP A 24 -9.52 6.33 -12.83
CA ASP A 24 -10.87 6.64 -13.33
C ASP A 24 -11.11 6.05 -14.72
N ALA A 25 -10.07 5.93 -15.55
CA ALA A 25 -10.16 5.24 -16.84
C ALA A 25 -10.48 3.75 -16.65
N THR A 26 -9.82 3.10 -15.68
CA THR A 26 -10.11 1.71 -15.28
C THR A 26 -11.53 1.56 -14.78
N LYS A 27 -11.99 2.42 -13.85
CA LYS A 27 -13.38 2.36 -13.35
C LYS A 27 -14.39 2.51 -14.48
N LYS A 28 -14.17 3.47 -15.39
CA LYS A 28 -15.03 3.70 -16.55
C LYS A 28 -15.07 2.48 -17.46
N ALA A 29 -13.93 1.97 -17.88
CA ALA A 29 -13.82 0.79 -18.75
C ALA A 29 -14.48 -0.45 -18.13
N MET A 30 -14.34 -0.65 -16.83
CA MET A 30 -14.99 -1.75 -16.12
C MET A 30 -16.51 -1.57 -16.03
N GLY A 31 -17.00 -0.34 -15.93
CA GLY A 31 -18.42 -0.02 -16.03
C GLY A 31 -18.99 -0.36 -17.41
N GLU A 32 -18.33 0.12 -18.48
CA GLU A 32 -18.71 -0.17 -19.87
C GLU A 32 -18.70 -1.67 -20.16
N ALA A 33 -17.68 -2.39 -19.69
CA ALA A 33 -17.60 -3.83 -19.87
C ALA A 33 -18.72 -4.58 -19.14
N LYS A 34 -19.08 -4.12 -17.94
CA LYS A 34 -20.20 -4.71 -17.19
C LYS A 34 -21.54 -4.45 -17.87
N GLU A 35 -21.76 -3.26 -18.42
CA GLU A 35 -22.96 -2.93 -19.20
C GLU A 35 -23.04 -3.77 -20.48
N ALA A 36 -21.93 -3.92 -21.20
CA ALA A 36 -21.87 -4.68 -22.45
C ALA A 36 -22.08 -6.20 -22.24
N ILE A 37 -21.58 -6.77 -21.14
CA ILE A 37 -21.77 -8.19 -20.79
C ILE A 37 -23.17 -8.42 -20.20
N GLY A 38 -23.69 -7.45 -19.47
CA GLY A 38 -24.94 -7.54 -18.73
C GLY A 38 -24.80 -8.22 -17.36
N ASP A 39 -25.57 -7.73 -16.39
CA ASP A 39 -25.47 -8.14 -14.97
C ASP A 39 -25.62 -9.65 -14.74
N ALA A 40 -26.50 -10.30 -15.50
CA ALA A 40 -26.76 -11.74 -15.35
C ALA A 40 -25.54 -12.58 -15.76
N GLU A 41 -24.92 -12.26 -16.90
CA GLU A 41 -23.72 -12.97 -17.38
C GLU A 41 -22.48 -12.59 -16.57
N TRP A 42 -22.40 -11.35 -16.10
CA TRP A 42 -21.34 -10.89 -15.21
C TRP A 42 -21.29 -11.74 -13.92
N LYS A 43 -22.45 -11.96 -13.30
CA LYS A 43 -22.58 -12.76 -12.06
C LYS A 43 -22.20 -14.24 -12.22
N LYS A 44 -22.15 -14.76 -13.46
CA LYS A 44 -21.66 -16.13 -13.71
C LYS A 44 -20.14 -16.26 -13.60
N GLY A 45 -19.40 -15.16 -13.47
CA GLY A 45 -17.95 -15.18 -13.27
C GLY A 45 -17.16 -15.27 -14.57
N PHE A 46 -15.96 -15.86 -14.53
CA PHE A 46 -15.05 -15.93 -15.67
C PHE A 46 -15.57 -16.80 -16.84
N SER A 47 -15.29 -16.36 -18.07
CA SER A 47 -15.23 -17.18 -19.28
C SER A 47 -14.20 -16.56 -20.23
N ASN A 48 -13.67 -17.33 -21.19
CA ASN A 48 -12.70 -16.78 -22.15
C ASN A 48 -13.30 -15.62 -22.98
N GLU A 49 -14.55 -15.76 -23.41
CA GLU A 49 -15.26 -14.73 -24.19
C GLU A 49 -15.39 -13.41 -23.42
N LYS A 50 -15.83 -13.47 -22.14
CA LYS A 50 -15.97 -12.27 -21.30
C LYS A 50 -14.62 -11.64 -20.99
N ARG A 51 -13.58 -12.45 -20.75
CA ARG A 51 -12.21 -11.96 -20.57
C ARG A 51 -11.77 -11.14 -21.78
N ASP A 52 -11.96 -11.68 -22.97
CA ASP A 52 -11.51 -11.04 -24.22
C ASP A 52 -12.30 -9.76 -24.50
N GLN A 53 -13.62 -9.77 -24.23
CA GLN A 53 -14.46 -8.57 -24.32
C GLN A 53 -14.01 -7.47 -23.33
N ILE A 54 -13.78 -7.81 -22.05
CA ILE A 54 -13.30 -6.84 -21.05
C ILE A 54 -11.94 -6.26 -21.47
N ARG A 55 -11.01 -7.12 -21.91
CA ARG A 55 -9.67 -6.68 -22.33
C ARG A 55 -9.69 -5.80 -23.57
N ALA A 56 -10.64 -6.03 -24.50
CA ALA A 56 -10.85 -5.14 -25.63
C ALA A 56 -11.31 -3.75 -25.18
N ILE A 57 -12.29 -3.68 -24.28
CA ILE A 57 -12.84 -2.41 -23.75
C ILE A 57 -11.78 -1.65 -22.92
N LEU A 58 -10.98 -2.36 -22.12
CA LEU A 58 -9.84 -1.77 -21.39
C LEU A 58 -8.87 -1.10 -22.38
N LYS A 59 -8.53 -1.81 -23.46
CA LYS A 59 -7.63 -1.29 -24.50
C LYS A 59 -8.21 -0.07 -25.22
N GLU A 60 -9.51 -0.09 -25.55
CA GLU A 60 -10.21 1.04 -26.18
C GLU A 60 -10.22 2.29 -25.29
N ASN A 61 -10.30 2.11 -23.97
CA ASN A 61 -10.23 3.18 -22.98
C ASN A 61 -8.78 3.56 -22.59
N GLY A 62 -7.75 2.99 -23.26
CA GLY A 62 -6.35 3.29 -22.97
C GLY A 62 -5.84 2.73 -21.63
N VAL A 63 -6.57 1.79 -21.02
CA VAL A 63 -6.19 1.17 -19.76
C VAL A 63 -5.23 0.01 -20.00
N SER A 64 -4.03 0.08 -19.41
CA SER A 64 -3.10 -1.04 -19.40
C SER A 64 -3.56 -2.12 -18.42
N TYR A 65 -3.30 -3.38 -18.78
CA TYR A 65 -3.50 -4.51 -17.90
C TYR A 65 -2.31 -5.47 -18.02
N ASP A 66 -1.98 -6.12 -16.91
CA ASP A 66 -0.86 -7.05 -16.84
C ASP A 66 -1.35 -8.44 -16.45
N THR A 67 -0.84 -9.47 -17.11
CA THR A 67 -1.09 -10.87 -16.72
C THR A 67 0.02 -11.42 -15.81
N LYS A 68 1.13 -10.68 -15.73
CA LYS A 68 2.28 -10.96 -14.89
C LYS A 68 2.84 -9.66 -14.33
N VAL A 69 3.26 -9.68 -13.08
CA VAL A 69 3.92 -8.53 -12.44
C VAL A 69 5.22 -9.02 -11.82
N SER A 70 6.31 -8.33 -12.12
CA SER A 70 7.66 -8.69 -11.71
C SER A 70 8.32 -7.56 -10.92
N GLY A 71 9.19 -7.93 -9.98
CA GLY A 71 10.05 -7.01 -9.25
C GLY A 71 10.65 -7.66 -8.02
N LYS A 72 11.50 -6.93 -7.30
CA LYS A 72 12.09 -7.38 -6.04
C LYS A 72 11.02 -7.52 -4.98
N LEU A 73 10.96 -8.66 -4.30
CA LEU A 73 10.01 -8.92 -3.22
C LEU A 73 10.40 -8.12 -1.97
N MET A 74 9.82 -6.92 -1.82
CA MET A 74 10.13 -5.98 -0.74
C MET A 74 9.21 -6.10 0.47
N GLY A 75 8.09 -6.81 0.34
CA GLY A 75 7.20 -6.99 1.46
C GLY A 75 5.98 -7.83 1.13
N VAL A 76 5.47 -8.47 2.18
CA VAL A 76 4.13 -9.05 2.22
C VAL A 76 3.44 -8.44 3.45
N ASP A 77 2.16 -8.10 3.33
CA ASP A 77 1.41 -7.50 4.42
C ASP A 77 -0.08 -7.85 4.35
N HIS A 78 -0.73 -7.76 5.51
CA HIS A 78 -2.17 -7.76 5.61
C HIS A 78 -2.69 -6.32 5.66
N ALA A 79 -3.79 -6.05 4.98
CA ALA A 79 -4.51 -4.79 5.10
C ALA A 79 -6.02 -5.04 5.15
N ALA A 80 -6.74 -4.19 5.87
CA ALA A 80 -8.19 -4.15 5.85
C ALA A 80 -8.64 -2.87 5.12
N THR A 81 -9.45 -3.03 4.08
CA THR A 81 -10.08 -1.90 3.35
C THR A 81 -11.57 -1.86 3.64
N LYS A 82 -12.16 -0.67 3.74
CA LYS A 82 -13.61 -0.50 3.88
C LYS A 82 -14.19 0.09 2.61
N ASP A 83 -15.37 -0.37 2.22
CA ASP A 83 -16.18 0.31 1.19
C ASP A 83 -17.06 1.42 1.81
N ASN A 84 -17.83 2.09 0.96
CA ASN A 84 -18.73 3.17 1.37
C ASN A 84 -19.91 2.69 2.22
N GLU A 85 -20.21 1.39 2.23
CA GLU A 85 -21.25 0.76 3.05
C GLU A 85 -20.71 0.33 4.42
N GLY A 86 -19.39 0.46 4.64
CA GLY A 86 -18.71 0.06 5.86
C GLY A 86 -18.29 -1.41 5.90
N ASN A 87 -18.52 -2.17 4.82
CA ASN A 87 -18.06 -3.55 4.73
C ASN A 87 -16.54 -3.58 4.71
N THR A 88 -15.96 -4.49 5.50
CA THR A 88 -14.50 -4.65 5.59
C THR A 88 -14.06 -5.82 4.73
N TYR A 89 -13.04 -5.58 3.90
CA TYR A 89 -12.41 -6.56 3.03
C TYR A 89 -10.96 -6.75 3.45
N ASN A 90 -10.59 -7.98 3.82
CA ASN A 90 -9.21 -8.33 4.10
C ASN A 90 -8.45 -8.49 2.78
N LYS A 91 -7.27 -7.88 2.72
CA LYS A 91 -6.41 -7.83 1.55
C LYS A 91 -5.04 -8.38 1.89
N LEU A 92 -4.50 -9.19 0.99
CA LEU A 92 -3.07 -9.44 0.88
C LEU A 92 -2.43 -8.28 0.13
N ARG A 93 -1.35 -7.71 0.65
CA ARG A 93 -0.49 -6.77 -0.07
C ARG A 93 0.86 -7.39 -0.36
N VAL A 94 1.26 -7.39 -1.63
CA VAL A 94 2.60 -7.79 -2.07
C VAL A 94 3.30 -6.57 -2.65
N PHE A 95 4.44 -6.22 -2.09
CA PHE A 95 5.25 -5.07 -2.48
C PHE A 95 6.37 -5.54 -3.39
N LEU A 96 6.36 -5.07 -4.63
CA LEU A 96 7.35 -5.39 -5.64
C LEU A 96 8.06 -4.10 -6.05
N GLU A 97 9.39 -4.09 -6.06
CA GLU A 97 10.19 -2.96 -6.54
C GLU A 97 10.88 -3.36 -7.85
N GLY A 98 10.44 -2.77 -8.96
CA GLY A 98 11.03 -2.97 -10.28
C GLY A 98 11.82 -1.75 -10.74
N GLU A 99 12.41 -1.82 -11.93
CA GLU A 99 13.13 -0.71 -12.56
C GLU A 99 12.28 0.57 -12.70
N GLN A 100 10.96 0.40 -12.75
CA GLN A 100 9.99 1.46 -13.01
C GLN A 100 9.31 1.97 -11.73
N GLY A 101 9.81 1.54 -10.57
CA GLY A 101 9.34 1.93 -9.25
C GLY A 101 8.60 0.82 -8.51
N LYS A 102 7.75 1.23 -7.55
CA LYS A 102 7.10 0.32 -6.60
C LYS A 102 5.69 -0.04 -7.06
N THR A 103 5.42 -1.33 -7.17
CA THR A 103 4.09 -1.89 -7.43
C THR A 103 3.57 -2.55 -6.16
N ILE A 104 2.30 -2.29 -5.83
CA ILE A 104 1.63 -2.96 -4.71
C ILE A 104 0.48 -3.77 -5.28
N LEU A 105 0.58 -5.10 -5.23
CA LEU A 105 -0.56 -5.97 -5.52
C LEU A 105 -1.45 -6.01 -4.27
N SER A 106 -2.69 -5.56 -4.36
CA SER A 106 -3.66 -5.55 -3.27
C SER A 106 -4.81 -6.48 -3.59
N LEU A 107 -4.72 -7.71 -3.11
CA LEU A 107 -5.52 -8.86 -3.54
C LEU A 107 -6.52 -9.26 -2.46
N ASP A 108 -7.76 -9.54 -2.83
CA ASP A 108 -8.80 -9.98 -1.89
C ASP A 108 -8.48 -11.33 -1.27
N MET A 109 -8.48 -11.41 0.07
CA MET A 109 -8.12 -12.62 0.81
C MET A 109 -9.10 -13.78 0.57
N ASN A 110 -10.34 -13.47 0.20
CA ASN A 110 -11.38 -14.46 -0.10
C ASN A 110 -11.29 -15.02 -1.54
N GLN A 111 -10.39 -14.50 -2.38
CA GLN A 111 -10.21 -15.00 -3.74
C GLN A 111 -9.31 -16.25 -3.76
N ASP A 112 -9.70 -17.24 -4.57
CA ASP A 112 -8.91 -18.47 -4.76
C ASP A 112 -7.50 -18.19 -5.28
N PHE A 113 -7.33 -17.18 -6.14
CA PHE A 113 -6.02 -16.73 -6.61
C PHE A 113 -5.12 -16.35 -5.43
N THR A 114 -5.59 -15.46 -4.56
CA THR A 114 -4.86 -14.98 -3.38
C THR A 114 -4.50 -16.12 -2.43
N GLN A 115 -5.45 -17.01 -2.15
CA GLN A 115 -5.25 -18.14 -1.25
C GLN A 115 -4.29 -19.19 -1.81
N ARG A 116 -4.11 -19.25 -3.15
CA ARG A 116 -3.06 -20.07 -3.80
C ARG A 116 -1.72 -19.38 -3.86
N LEU A 117 -1.68 -18.05 -3.86
CA LEU A 117 -0.47 -17.25 -3.87
C LEU A 117 0.22 -17.24 -2.49
N ILE A 118 -0.54 -17.10 -1.40
CA ILE A 118 0.02 -17.00 -0.03
C ILE A 118 0.96 -18.16 0.34
N PRO A 119 0.59 -19.43 0.11
CA PRO A 119 1.50 -20.56 0.35
C PRO A 119 2.82 -20.47 -0.44
N LYS A 120 2.80 -19.92 -1.65
CA LYS A 120 4.02 -19.73 -2.46
C LYS A 120 4.87 -18.58 -1.93
N LEU A 121 4.22 -17.54 -1.41
CA LEU A 121 4.88 -16.45 -0.71
C LEU A 121 5.54 -16.94 0.60
N ASP A 122 5.02 -17.99 1.24
CA ASP A 122 5.70 -18.58 2.40
C ASP A 122 7.11 -19.05 2.04
N THR A 123 7.25 -19.86 0.99
CA THR A 123 8.57 -20.26 0.46
C THR A 123 9.36 -19.05 -0.04
N ALA A 124 8.73 -18.14 -0.79
CA ALA A 124 9.44 -17.01 -1.39
C ALA A 124 10.02 -16.06 -0.33
N THR A 125 9.34 -15.85 0.79
CA THR A 125 9.86 -15.01 1.89
C THR A 125 10.98 -15.69 2.68
N GLN A 126 11.18 -16.99 2.54
CA GLN A 126 12.33 -17.70 3.14
C GLN A 126 13.55 -17.66 2.20
N GLU A 127 13.35 -17.88 0.91
CA GLU A 127 14.44 -18.16 -0.04
C GLU A 127 14.73 -17.02 -1.03
N HIS A 128 13.73 -16.17 -1.29
CA HIS A 128 13.74 -15.16 -2.36
C HIS A 128 13.36 -13.75 -1.89
N ALA A 129 13.34 -13.49 -0.58
CA ALA A 129 13.07 -12.17 -0.06
C ALA A 129 14.14 -11.17 -0.55
N GLY A 130 13.72 -9.98 -1.01
CA GLY A 130 14.59 -8.96 -1.61
C GLY A 130 15.12 -9.32 -3.01
N LYS A 131 14.80 -10.51 -3.54
CA LYS A 131 15.15 -10.93 -4.90
C LYS A 131 13.99 -10.71 -5.86
N ASP A 132 14.31 -10.70 -7.14
CA ASP A 132 13.30 -10.59 -8.19
C ASP A 132 12.42 -11.83 -8.22
N VAL A 133 11.11 -11.59 -8.22
CA VAL A 133 10.07 -12.60 -8.36
C VAL A 133 9.05 -12.14 -9.41
N THR A 134 8.32 -13.10 -9.99
CA THR A 134 7.25 -12.81 -10.93
C THR A 134 5.96 -13.49 -10.49
N VAL A 135 4.93 -12.69 -10.20
CA VAL A 135 3.58 -13.15 -9.91
C VAL A 135 2.82 -13.26 -11.24
N ILE A 136 2.26 -14.42 -11.54
CA ILE A 136 1.48 -14.67 -12.75
C ILE A 136 0.09 -15.13 -12.35
N ALA A 137 -0.92 -14.47 -12.89
CA ALA A 137 -2.29 -14.92 -12.79
C ALA A 137 -2.70 -15.61 -14.09
N PHE A 138 -3.41 -16.73 -13.96
CA PHE A 138 -4.06 -17.36 -15.09
C PHE A 138 -5.35 -18.04 -14.65
N ALA A 139 -6.40 -17.82 -15.42
CA ALA A 139 -7.67 -18.49 -15.28
C ALA A 139 -7.84 -19.54 -16.39
N LYS A 140 -8.49 -20.65 -16.05
CA LYS A 140 -8.88 -21.69 -17.00
C LYS A 140 -10.35 -22.02 -16.81
N GLU A 141 -11.07 -22.29 -17.90
CA GLU A 141 -12.39 -22.89 -17.81
C GLU A 141 -12.23 -24.41 -17.65
N GLU A 142 -12.85 -24.97 -16.63
CA GLU A 142 -12.82 -26.40 -16.33
C GLU A 142 -14.23 -26.93 -16.11
N LEU A 143 -14.50 -28.15 -16.60
CA LEU A 143 -15.80 -28.80 -16.40
C LEU A 143 -15.91 -29.27 -14.95
N GLY A 144 -16.84 -28.70 -14.20
CA GLY A 144 -17.14 -29.09 -12.83
C GLY A 144 -17.84 -30.44 -12.75
N THR A 145 -17.86 -30.99 -11.53
CA THR A 145 -18.57 -32.25 -11.22
C THR A 145 -20.09 -32.15 -11.39
N ASP A 146 -20.62 -30.95 -11.51
CA ASP A 146 -22.04 -30.65 -11.79
C ASP A 146 -22.34 -30.51 -13.30
N GLY A 147 -21.34 -30.78 -14.17
CA GLY A 147 -21.47 -30.66 -15.62
C GLY A 147 -21.47 -29.23 -16.15
N LYS A 148 -21.15 -28.24 -15.31
CA LYS A 148 -21.05 -26.83 -15.71
C LYS A 148 -19.60 -26.40 -15.85
N MET A 149 -19.32 -25.46 -16.75
CA MET A 149 -18.00 -24.84 -16.85
C MET A 149 -17.82 -23.86 -15.69
N HIS A 150 -16.71 -23.98 -14.97
CA HIS A 150 -16.31 -23.05 -13.90
C HIS A 150 -14.95 -22.45 -14.21
N GLY A 151 -14.75 -21.19 -13.84
CA GLY A 151 -13.42 -20.57 -13.87
C GLY A 151 -12.57 -21.06 -12.71
N GLN A 152 -11.42 -21.66 -13.01
CA GLN A 152 -10.39 -22.00 -12.04
C GLN A 152 -9.27 -20.96 -12.11
N TYR A 153 -9.07 -20.23 -11.02
CA TYR A 153 -8.02 -19.24 -10.91
C TYR A 153 -6.79 -19.84 -10.24
N ALA A 154 -5.64 -19.71 -10.89
CA ALA A 154 -4.38 -20.19 -10.37
C ALA A 154 -3.37 -19.05 -10.26
N ALA A 155 -2.53 -19.15 -9.25
CA ALA A 155 -1.39 -18.28 -9.04
C ALA A 155 -0.10 -19.06 -9.32
N SER A 156 0.76 -18.51 -10.18
CA SER A 156 2.15 -18.93 -10.32
C SER A 156 3.03 -17.85 -9.71
N LEU A 157 4.05 -18.28 -9.00
CA LEU A 157 5.09 -17.41 -8.46
C LEU A 157 6.41 -17.98 -8.93
N LYS A 158 7.17 -17.18 -9.66
CA LYS A 158 8.46 -17.58 -10.21
C LYS A 158 9.59 -16.80 -9.57
N ASP A 159 10.74 -17.45 -9.42
CA ASP A 159 11.98 -16.79 -9.03
C ASP A 159 12.61 -16.01 -10.19
N GLN A 160 13.78 -15.43 -9.92
CA GLN A 160 14.57 -14.67 -10.89
C GLN A 160 15.04 -15.49 -12.11
N ASP A 161 15.14 -16.82 -11.96
CA ASP A 161 15.54 -17.75 -13.02
C ASP A 161 14.31 -18.28 -13.81
N GLY A 162 13.10 -17.82 -13.44
CA GLY A 162 11.85 -18.24 -14.05
C GLY A 162 11.34 -19.61 -13.59
N GLN A 163 11.94 -20.18 -12.55
CA GLN A 163 11.50 -21.44 -11.95
C GLN A 163 10.32 -21.22 -11.02
N GLU A 164 9.41 -22.18 -10.98
CA GLU A 164 8.20 -22.08 -10.16
C GLU A 164 8.52 -22.31 -8.67
N ILE A 165 8.24 -21.30 -7.84
CA ILE A 165 8.28 -21.41 -6.39
C ILE A 165 7.07 -22.25 -5.93
N LYS A 166 7.36 -23.38 -5.28
CA LYS A 166 6.36 -24.33 -4.81
C LYS A 166 5.81 -23.92 -3.45
N ALA A 167 4.53 -24.22 -3.24
CA ALA A 167 3.88 -24.06 -1.94
C ALA A 167 4.30 -25.22 -1.02
N PRO A 168 4.57 -24.97 0.27
CA PRO A 168 4.75 -26.03 1.26
C PRO A 168 3.45 -26.84 1.46
N ASP A 169 3.58 -28.14 1.70
CA ASP A 169 2.42 -29.05 1.85
C ASP A 169 1.57 -28.73 3.10
N VAL A 170 2.15 -28.11 4.12
CA VAL A 170 1.46 -27.77 5.38
C VAL A 170 0.21 -26.92 5.18
N HIS A 171 0.19 -26.02 4.18
CA HIS A 171 -1.00 -25.21 3.91
C HIS A 171 -2.13 -26.02 3.26
N ARG A 172 -1.77 -27.01 2.43
CA ARG A 172 -2.73 -27.94 1.82
C ARG A 172 -3.37 -28.82 2.90
N GLU A 173 -2.55 -29.34 3.80
CA GLU A 173 -3.01 -30.13 4.94
C GLU A 173 -3.93 -29.31 5.85
N LYS A 174 -3.55 -28.07 6.18
CA LYS A 174 -4.35 -27.21 7.05
C LYS A 174 -5.69 -26.82 6.45
N THR A 175 -5.73 -26.52 5.14
CA THR A 175 -6.98 -26.22 4.45
C THR A 175 -7.89 -27.44 4.32
N ALA A 176 -7.33 -28.64 4.18
CA ALA A 176 -8.09 -29.89 4.21
C ALA A 176 -8.67 -30.16 5.62
N GLU A 177 -7.88 -29.94 6.68
CA GLU A 177 -8.34 -30.03 8.07
C GLU A 177 -9.50 -29.07 8.35
N ILE A 178 -9.40 -27.81 7.93
CA ILE A 178 -10.48 -26.82 8.03
C ILE A 178 -11.76 -27.33 7.36
N ALA A 179 -11.65 -27.87 6.14
CA ALA A 179 -12.80 -28.38 5.40
C ALA A 179 -13.45 -29.59 6.11
N ALA A 180 -12.64 -30.51 6.66
CA ALA A 180 -13.12 -31.67 7.41
C ALA A 180 -13.83 -31.27 8.71
N ASN A 181 -13.25 -30.33 9.47
CA ASN A 181 -13.82 -29.83 10.72
C ASN A 181 -15.18 -29.15 10.48
N VAL A 182 -15.27 -28.28 9.47
CA VAL A 182 -16.53 -27.59 9.12
C VAL A 182 -17.60 -28.58 8.65
N LYS A 183 -17.23 -29.59 7.85
CA LYS A 183 -18.16 -30.64 7.44
C LYS A 183 -18.71 -31.43 8.64
N THR A 184 -17.89 -31.67 9.65
CA THR A 184 -18.29 -32.36 10.89
C THR A 184 -19.24 -31.51 11.74
N GLN A 185 -19.00 -30.19 11.82
CA GLN A 185 -19.83 -29.26 12.59
C GLN A 185 -21.19 -28.96 11.93
N TYR A 186 -21.26 -29.01 10.60
CA TYR A 186 -22.46 -28.65 9.84
C TYR A 186 -22.82 -29.74 8.80
N PRO A 187 -23.10 -31.00 9.20
CA PRO A 187 -23.16 -32.14 8.28
C PRO A 187 -24.17 -31.98 7.12
N ASP A 188 -25.32 -31.36 7.39
CA ASP A 188 -26.43 -31.27 6.42
C ASP A 188 -26.68 -29.85 5.87
N ASP A 189 -25.97 -28.84 6.36
CA ASP A 189 -26.13 -27.45 5.91
C ASP A 189 -24.99 -27.01 4.99
N LYS A 190 -25.17 -27.22 3.68
CA LYS A 190 -24.19 -26.82 2.65
C LYS A 190 -23.91 -25.32 2.66
N LYS A 191 -24.87 -24.47 3.02
CA LYS A 191 -24.70 -23.01 3.03
C LYS A 191 -23.84 -22.61 4.23
N ALA A 192 -24.13 -23.15 5.41
CA ALA A 192 -23.30 -22.97 6.59
C ALA A 192 -21.90 -23.56 6.41
N GLN A 193 -21.76 -24.74 5.79
CA GLN A 193 -20.45 -25.32 5.46
C GLN A 193 -19.62 -24.37 4.61
N LYS A 194 -20.19 -23.84 3.52
CA LYS A 194 -19.47 -22.91 2.64
C LYS A 194 -19.05 -21.66 3.41
N PHE A 195 -19.98 -21.00 4.10
CA PHE A 195 -19.71 -19.77 4.85
C PHE A 195 -18.63 -19.97 5.91
N ASN A 196 -18.74 -20.99 6.76
CA ASN A 196 -17.79 -21.23 7.85
C ASN A 196 -16.42 -21.68 7.33
N ARG A 197 -16.37 -22.46 6.25
CA ARG A 197 -15.10 -22.86 5.61
C ARG A 197 -14.40 -21.65 5.00
N ASP A 198 -15.12 -20.82 4.26
CA ASP A 198 -14.54 -19.65 3.60
C ASP A 198 -13.99 -18.67 4.67
N ASN A 199 -14.73 -18.42 5.75
CA ASN A 199 -14.27 -17.60 6.89
C ASN A 199 -13.05 -18.20 7.61
N ALA A 200 -13.06 -19.51 7.89
CA ALA A 200 -11.95 -20.17 8.57
C ALA A 200 -10.67 -20.16 7.71
N ARG A 201 -10.80 -20.32 6.39
CA ARG A 201 -9.69 -20.18 5.44
C ARG A 201 -9.15 -18.75 5.42
N GLU A 202 -10.03 -17.76 5.36
CA GLU A 202 -9.63 -16.35 5.38
C GLU A 202 -8.87 -15.98 6.65
N LYS A 203 -9.35 -16.44 7.81
CA LYS A 203 -8.65 -16.26 9.09
C LYS A 203 -7.27 -16.91 9.07
N TYR A 204 -7.19 -18.17 8.66
CA TYR A 204 -5.92 -18.90 8.57
C TYR A 204 -4.91 -18.17 7.67
N PHE A 205 -5.32 -17.75 6.48
CA PHE A 205 -4.42 -17.06 5.55
C PHE A 205 -4.07 -15.64 5.99
N THR A 206 -4.92 -14.99 6.80
CA THR A 206 -4.56 -13.73 7.47
C THR A 206 -3.42 -13.97 8.45
N GLU A 207 -3.52 -14.98 9.33
CA GLU A 207 -2.46 -15.35 10.29
C GLU A 207 -1.16 -15.73 9.58
N VAL A 208 -1.24 -16.49 8.48
CA VAL A 208 -0.06 -16.82 7.65
C VAL A 208 0.58 -15.53 7.12
N THR A 209 -0.21 -14.62 6.54
CA THR A 209 0.28 -13.36 5.96
C THR A 209 0.97 -12.48 7.01
N GLU A 210 0.45 -12.41 8.23
CA GLU A 210 1.10 -11.72 9.35
C GLU A 210 2.45 -12.36 9.69
N GLY A 211 2.54 -13.69 9.70
CA GLY A 211 3.79 -14.42 9.87
C GLY A 211 4.82 -14.12 8.76
N LEU A 212 4.36 -14.06 7.50
CA LEU A 212 5.22 -13.70 6.36
C LEU A 212 5.76 -12.27 6.50
N HIS A 213 4.89 -11.34 6.91
CA HIS A 213 5.29 -9.95 7.14
C HIS A 213 6.39 -9.87 8.21
N ASN A 214 6.17 -10.48 9.38
CA ASN A 214 7.11 -10.46 10.48
C ASN A 214 8.47 -11.04 10.09
N ARG A 215 8.48 -12.16 9.35
CA ARG A 215 9.71 -12.76 8.81
C ARG A 215 10.49 -11.78 7.94
N MET A 216 9.82 -11.08 7.03
CA MET A 216 10.48 -10.11 6.16
C MET A 216 11.00 -8.88 6.92
N VAL A 217 10.35 -8.50 8.03
CA VAL A 217 10.84 -7.45 8.94
C VAL A 217 12.10 -7.91 9.66
N GLU A 218 12.12 -9.14 10.18
CA GLU A 218 13.29 -9.72 10.85
C GLU A 218 14.49 -9.85 9.91
N GLN A 219 14.24 -10.10 8.62
CA GLN A 219 15.26 -10.11 7.57
C GLN A 219 15.74 -8.69 7.15
N GLY A 220 15.14 -7.62 7.68
CA GLY A 220 15.48 -6.23 7.34
C GLY A 220 15.02 -5.77 5.95
N ILE A 221 14.08 -6.51 5.33
CA ILE A 221 13.59 -6.23 3.97
C ILE A 221 12.33 -5.38 4.01
N ALA A 222 11.39 -5.74 4.88
CA ALA A 222 10.13 -5.02 5.05
C ALA A 222 10.21 -4.03 6.24
N PRO A 223 9.50 -2.89 6.16
CA PRO A 223 9.39 -1.97 7.30
C PRO A 223 8.53 -2.56 8.41
N THR A 224 8.91 -2.33 9.66
CA THR A 224 8.13 -2.64 10.86
C THR A 224 6.76 -1.96 10.83
N GLN A 225 5.78 -2.47 11.59
CA GLN A 225 4.48 -1.80 11.77
C GLN A 225 4.60 -0.36 12.29
N ALA A 226 5.61 -0.08 13.12
CA ALA A 226 5.92 1.27 13.58
C ALA A 226 6.39 2.18 12.44
N GLU A 227 7.17 1.68 11.48
CA GLU A 227 7.58 2.42 10.29
C GLU A 227 6.42 2.59 9.28
N LYS A 228 5.47 1.64 9.24
CA LYS A 228 4.29 1.68 8.36
C LYS A 228 3.22 2.71 8.76
N LYS A 229 3.04 2.98 10.07
CA LYS A 229 2.03 3.94 10.57
C LYS A 229 2.42 5.41 10.35
N GLY A 230 3.36 5.66 9.45
CA GLY A 230 4.13 6.87 9.44
C GLY A 230 5.16 6.83 10.57
N PRO A 231 6.14 7.71 10.50
CA PRO A 231 7.31 7.64 11.34
C PRO A 231 6.97 7.85 12.81
N TYR A 232 7.92 7.51 13.68
CA TYR A 232 8.02 7.90 15.09
C TYR A 232 7.29 9.20 15.43
N PRO A 233 6.70 9.34 16.63
CA PRO A 233 5.97 10.54 17.06
C PRO A 233 6.65 11.80 16.53
N GLY A 234 5.98 12.36 15.53
CA GLY A 234 6.53 13.42 14.70
C GLY A 234 6.04 14.76 15.19
N HIS A 235 6.77 15.82 14.88
CA HIS A 235 6.25 17.17 15.04
C HIS A 235 5.56 17.59 13.75
N GLU A 236 4.38 18.18 13.87
CA GLU A 236 3.55 18.59 12.75
C GLU A 236 3.22 20.07 12.81
N ALA A 237 3.05 20.66 11.63
CA ALA A 237 2.60 22.02 11.44
C ALA A 237 1.64 22.05 10.24
N HIS A 238 0.52 22.74 10.39
CA HIS A 238 -0.54 22.78 9.38
C HIS A 238 -0.95 24.23 9.10
N LEU A 239 -1.12 24.58 7.82
CA LEU A 239 -1.55 25.91 7.36
C LEU A 239 -2.71 25.77 6.37
N LYS A 240 -3.86 26.40 6.66
CA LYS A 240 -4.90 26.61 5.65
C LYS A 240 -4.59 27.89 4.88
N SER A 241 -4.56 27.82 3.56
CA SER A 241 -4.35 28.97 2.68
C SER A 241 -5.50 29.97 2.79
N GLU A 242 -5.16 31.27 2.76
CA GLU A 242 -6.13 32.35 2.54
C GLU A 242 -6.42 32.58 1.05
N VAL A 243 -5.55 32.09 0.17
CA VAL A 243 -5.65 32.26 -1.29
C VAL A 243 -5.98 30.89 -1.91
N GLY A 244 -7.15 30.79 -2.54
CA GLY A 244 -7.71 29.53 -3.04
C GLY A 244 -8.54 28.83 -1.95
N GLU A 245 -9.84 28.67 -2.18
CA GLU A 245 -10.73 27.97 -1.25
C GLU A 245 -10.22 26.52 -1.04
N ASP A 246 -10.15 26.09 0.22
CA ASP A 246 -9.83 24.71 0.64
C ASP A 246 -8.45 24.12 0.30
N LYS A 247 -7.40 24.96 0.23
CA LYS A 247 -6.02 24.49 0.19
C LYS A 247 -5.37 24.40 1.58
N TRP A 248 -4.79 23.25 1.91
CA TRP A 248 -4.11 22.94 3.16
C TRP A 248 -2.68 22.47 2.92
N TYR A 249 -1.75 23.00 3.70
CA TYR A 249 -0.35 22.62 3.70
C TYR A 249 -0.03 21.94 5.03
N SER A 250 0.67 20.81 4.97
CA SER A 250 1.10 20.07 6.14
C SER A 250 2.58 19.74 6.04
N LEU A 251 3.30 20.02 7.12
CA LEU A 251 4.67 19.56 7.35
C LEU A 251 4.62 18.57 8.51
N LYS A 252 5.22 17.41 8.33
CA LYS A 252 5.54 16.47 9.41
C LYS A 252 7.03 16.23 9.44
N MET A 253 7.61 16.20 10.64
CA MET A 253 9.03 15.97 10.88
C MET A 253 9.24 14.88 11.91
N TYR A 254 10.29 14.09 11.76
CA TYR A 254 10.60 12.97 12.63
C TYR A 254 12.08 12.60 12.56
N ALA A 255 12.60 11.94 13.59
CA ALA A 255 13.93 11.35 13.56
C ALA A 255 13.87 9.88 13.15
N ASN A 256 14.80 9.42 12.30
CA ASN A 256 15.00 7.99 12.03
C ASN A 256 15.75 7.29 13.18
N LYS A 257 16.07 6.00 13.02
CA LYS A 257 16.79 5.20 14.04
C LYS A 257 18.24 5.66 14.22
N GLU A 258 18.82 6.28 13.20
CA GLU A 258 20.17 6.80 13.11
C GLU A 258 20.27 8.21 13.73
N GLY A 259 19.15 8.91 13.88
CA GLY A 259 19.07 10.27 14.44
C GLY A 259 18.97 11.36 13.39
N ASP A 260 18.94 11.01 12.10
CA ASP A 260 18.72 11.95 11.01
C ASP A 260 17.27 12.42 11.01
N LEU A 261 17.11 13.68 10.62
CA LEU A 261 15.82 14.34 10.63
C LEU A 261 15.22 14.25 9.23
N LEU A 262 14.06 13.62 9.15
CA LEU A 262 13.29 13.41 7.93
C LEU A 262 11.99 14.22 7.99
N ALA A 263 11.49 14.60 6.82
CA ALA A 263 10.25 15.35 6.70
C ALA A 263 9.31 14.79 5.63
N SER A 264 8.02 15.10 5.76
CA SER A 264 7.05 14.98 4.67
C SER A 264 6.30 16.28 4.51
N LEU A 265 6.15 16.72 3.26
CA LEU A 265 5.34 17.87 2.87
C LEU A 265 4.13 17.37 2.08
N GLN A 266 2.95 17.87 2.45
CA GLN A 266 1.70 17.52 1.81
C GLN A 266 0.88 18.76 1.52
N VAL A 267 0.25 18.78 0.35
CA VAL A 267 -0.71 19.81 -0.05
C VAL A 267 -2.02 19.13 -0.42
N THR A 268 -3.10 19.52 0.26
CA THR A 268 -4.47 19.08 -0.03
C THR A 268 -5.25 20.24 -0.59
N GLU A 269 -5.91 20.07 -1.73
CA GLU A 269 -6.74 21.08 -2.39
C GLU A 269 -8.08 20.44 -2.72
N ASN A 270 -9.20 21.06 -2.35
CA ASN A 270 -10.55 20.53 -2.62
C ASN A 270 -10.75 19.07 -2.13
N LYS A 271 -10.15 18.73 -0.98
CA LYS A 271 -10.12 17.36 -0.40
C LYS A 271 -9.37 16.31 -1.25
N ALA A 272 -8.74 16.71 -2.35
CA ALA A 272 -7.82 15.90 -3.12
C ALA A 272 -6.38 16.18 -2.68
N LEU A 273 -5.58 15.14 -2.53
CA LEU A 273 -4.15 15.29 -2.26
C LEU A 273 -3.45 15.65 -3.58
N VAL A 274 -2.98 16.89 -3.69
CA VAL A 274 -2.38 17.42 -4.95
C VAL A 274 -0.89 17.09 -5.03
N SER A 275 -0.23 16.92 -3.89
CA SER A 275 1.12 16.37 -3.88
C SER A 275 1.46 15.66 -2.57
N ARG A 276 2.23 14.58 -2.70
CA ARG A 276 2.79 13.83 -1.59
C ARG A 276 4.28 13.74 -1.77
N GLN A 277 5.03 14.43 -0.92
CA GLN A 277 6.44 14.16 -0.77
C GLN A 277 6.71 13.54 0.59
N SER A 278 7.26 12.35 0.53
CA SER A 278 7.59 11.54 1.70
C SER A 278 9.10 11.42 1.75
N ASN A 279 9.68 11.58 2.94
CA ASN A 279 11.09 11.36 3.23
C ASN A 279 12.03 12.38 2.57
N LEU A 280 11.72 13.66 2.76
CA LEU A 280 12.59 14.77 2.38
C LEU A 280 13.72 14.91 3.39
N GLU A 281 14.93 15.15 2.88
CA GLU A 281 16.07 15.56 3.70
C GLU A 281 15.86 16.97 4.25
N VAL A 282 16.19 17.14 5.53
CA VAL A 282 16.08 18.42 6.23
C VAL A 282 17.44 19.09 6.30
N LYS A 283 17.58 20.26 5.65
CA LYS A 283 18.83 21.01 5.58
C LYS A 283 18.86 22.12 6.63
N ASP A 284 20.06 22.52 7.03
CA ASP A 284 20.25 23.72 7.85
C ASP A 284 19.97 24.96 6.99
N GLY A 285 19.10 25.84 7.47
CA GLY A 285 18.84 27.14 6.85
C GLY A 285 19.92 28.17 7.18
N LYS A 286 20.00 29.23 6.38
CA LYS A 286 21.05 30.27 6.50
C LYS A 286 21.00 31.03 7.84
N ASP A 287 19.82 31.18 8.43
CA ASP A 287 19.59 31.98 9.64
C ASP A 287 19.37 31.14 10.92
N GLY A 288 19.93 29.93 10.96
CA GLY A 288 19.82 29.06 12.13
C GLY A 288 18.47 28.35 12.28
N GLY A 289 17.75 28.20 11.17
CA GLY A 289 16.53 27.40 11.05
C GLY A 289 16.76 26.09 10.28
N LEU A 290 15.68 25.42 9.90
CA LEU A 290 15.70 24.25 9.03
C LEU A 290 14.90 24.52 7.76
N GLU A 291 15.34 23.95 6.64
CA GLU A 291 14.64 24.02 5.36
C GLU A 291 14.29 22.63 4.86
N VAL A 292 13.04 22.48 4.42
CA VAL A 292 12.52 21.27 3.79
C VAL A 292 12.11 21.62 2.38
N HIS A 293 12.76 21.02 1.40
CA HIS A 293 12.56 21.33 -0.01
C HIS A 293 11.79 20.23 -0.71
N GLY A 294 10.83 20.65 -1.52
CA GLY A 294 9.97 19.78 -2.29
C GLY A 294 9.75 20.22 -3.73
N ASP A 295 8.97 19.44 -4.47
CA ASP A 295 8.73 19.61 -5.90
C ASP A 295 7.75 20.76 -6.12
N GLY A 296 8.27 21.98 -6.13
CA GLY A 296 7.48 23.19 -6.29
C GLY A 296 6.90 23.76 -4.99
N PHE A 297 7.19 23.15 -3.84
CA PHE A 297 6.83 23.65 -2.51
C PHE A 297 7.96 23.44 -1.52
N ARG A 298 8.10 24.35 -0.55
CA ARG A 298 9.09 24.23 0.52
C ARG A 298 8.54 24.71 1.84
N ALA A 299 9.17 24.31 2.94
CA ALA A 299 8.91 24.85 4.27
C ALA A 299 10.19 25.30 4.95
N GLU A 300 10.12 26.48 5.57
CA GLU A 300 11.19 27.05 6.39
C GLU A 300 10.75 27.03 7.85
N ILE A 301 11.62 26.52 8.72
CA ILE A 301 11.35 26.31 10.14
C ILE A 301 12.30 27.20 10.93
N GLY A 302 11.77 28.22 11.58
CA GLY A 302 12.55 29.09 12.44
C GLY A 302 13.03 28.40 13.71
N SER A 303 14.04 28.97 14.37
CA SER A 303 14.56 28.51 15.67
C SER A 303 13.49 28.49 16.79
N ASN A 304 12.41 29.25 16.63
CA ASN A 304 11.23 29.25 17.50
C ASN A 304 10.15 28.23 17.09
N ARG A 305 10.48 27.29 16.20
CA ARG A 305 9.60 26.27 15.62
C ARG A 305 8.43 26.82 14.79
N LYS A 306 8.37 28.11 14.48
CA LYS A 306 7.39 28.64 13.52
C LYS A 306 7.74 28.16 12.13
N VAL A 307 6.72 27.78 11.37
CA VAL A 307 6.86 27.26 10.02
C VAL A 307 6.34 28.29 9.03
N GLN A 308 7.03 28.44 7.91
CA GLN A 308 6.57 29.20 6.75
C GLN A 308 6.51 28.25 5.57
N PHE A 309 5.39 28.23 4.85
CA PHE A 309 5.20 27.42 3.66
C PHE A 309 5.34 28.28 2.42
N PHE A 310 5.86 27.70 1.33
CA PHE A 310 6.07 28.38 0.06
C PHE A 310 5.65 27.50 -1.11
N GLU A 311 5.13 28.12 -2.17
CA GLU A 311 4.94 27.53 -3.50
C GLU A 311 5.88 28.24 -4.48
N GLY A 312 6.88 27.52 -4.97
CA GLY A 312 8.05 28.12 -5.64
C GLY A 312 8.73 29.14 -4.74
N GLU A 313 8.74 30.41 -5.16
CA GLU A 313 9.31 31.52 -4.40
C GLU A 313 8.26 32.29 -3.57
N LYS A 314 6.97 31.98 -3.71
CA LYS A 314 5.89 32.72 -3.07
C LYS A 314 5.56 32.12 -1.72
N GLN A 315 5.61 32.94 -0.67
CA GLN A 315 5.15 32.55 0.66
C GLN A 315 3.63 32.37 0.67
N VAL A 316 3.18 31.23 1.19
CA VAL A 316 1.77 30.94 1.44
C VAL A 316 1.32 31.69 2.69
N ARG A 317 0.24 32.46 2.55
CA ARG A 317 -0.40 33.14 3.67
C ARG A 317 -1.61 32.33 4.17
N GLY A 318 -1.81 32.34 5.48
CA GLY A 318 -2.94 31.70 6.12
C GLY A 318 -3.28 32.38 7.44
N ALA A 319 -4.49 32.11 7.93
CA ALA A 319 -5.07 32.80 9.09
C ALA A 319 -4.31 32.58 10.41
N LEU A 320 -3.47 31.53 10.48
CA LEU A 320 -2.69 31.18 11.66
C LEU A 320 -1.22 31.02 11.29
N SER A 321 -0.33 31.46 12.17
CA SER A 321 1.10 31.15 12.08
C SER A 321 1.34 29.70 12.52
N PRO A 322 1.69 28.79 11.60
CA PRO A 322 1.85 27.39 11.93
C PRO A 322 3.14 27.20 12.74
N SER A 323 3.15 26.24 13.65
CA SER A 323 4.33 25.90 14.46
C SER A 323 4.42 24.40 14.63
N LEU A 324 5.65 23.87 14.64
CA LEU A 324 5.91 22.46 14.85
C LEU A 324 5.57 22.07 16.30
N LYS A 325 4.58 21.20 16.43
CA LYS A 325 4.14 20.65 17.71
C LYS A 325 4.13 19.13 17.64
N PRO A 326 4.38 18.42 18.75
CA PRO A 326 4.20 16.97 18.79
C PRO A 326 2.80 16.59 18.26
N ASN A 327 2.74 15.61 17.37
CA ASN A 327 1.47 15.05 16.93
C ASN A 327 0.89 14.21 18.07
N GLU A 328 -0.14 14.72 18.75
CA GLU A 328 -0.87 13.96 19.76
C GLU A 328 -1.87 13.01 19.08
N PRO A 329 -1.66 11.69 19.22
CA PRO A 329 -2.75 10.91 19.81
C PRO A 329 -2.27 9.82 20.79
N ALA A 330 -2.84 9.85 22.00
CA ALA A 330 -3.24 8.71 22.84
C ALA A 330 -2.30 7.50 23.10
N MET A 331 -0.97 7.59 22.92
CA MET A 331 -0.05 6.65 23.57
C MET A 331 0.89 7.41 24.49
N LYS A 332 0.65 7.27 25.81
CA LYS A 332 1.70 7.47 26.80
C LYS A 332 2.82 6.48 26.45
N LEU A 333 3.87 6.98 25.79
CA LEU A 333 5.10 6.23 25.68
C LEU A 333 5.57 5.89 27.12
N PRO A 334 6.13 4.69 27.37
CA PRO A 334 6.92 4.50 28.57
C PRO A 334 8.02 5.58 28.58
N ALA A 335 8.37 6.07 29.77
CA ALA A 335 9.20 7.27 30.01
C ALA A 335 10.57 7.27 29.29
N GLY A 336 10.55 7.42 27.97
CA GLY A 336 11.68 7.57 27.07
C GLY A 336 11.56 8.93 26.40
N LYS A 337 12.67 9.66 26.36
CA LYS A 337 12.77 11.02 25.81
C LYS A 337 12.24 11.05 24.36
N ASP A 338 11.47 12.08 24.02
CA ASP A 338 11.06 12.35 22.65
C ASP A 338 12.30 12.69 21.81
N ARG A 339 12.84 11.67 21.13
CA ARG A 339 14.05 11.76 20.32
C ARG A 339 13.89 12.80 19.21
N THR A 340 12.70 12.95 18.62
CA THR A 340 12.44 13.95 17.59
C THR A 340 12.58 15.35 18.19
N ALA A 341 12.01 15.60 19.38
CA ALA A 341 12.16 16.87 20.07
C ALA A 341 13.63 17.19 20.43
N GLU A 342 14.41 16.18 20.84
CA GLU A 342 15.83 16.34 21.18
C GLU A 342 16.67 16.71 19.95
N VAL A 343 16.52 16.00 18.84
CA VAL A 343 17.23 16.33 17.59
C VAL A 343 16.78 17.69 17.03
N LEU A 344 15.48 18.00 17.06
CA LEU A 344 14.96 19.32 16.66
C LEU A 344 15.55 20.44 17.51
N ASN A 345 15.56 20.30 18.83
CA ASN A 345 16.12 21.31 19.73
C ASN A 345 17.62 21.49 19.52
N THR A 346 18.33 20.40 19.27
CA THR A 346 19.77 20.45 18.98
C THR A 346 20.04 21.20 17.68
N ARG A 347 19.37 20.83 16.58
CA ARG A 347 19.61 21.47 15.28
C ARG A 347 19.12 22.91 15.22
N LEU A 348 17.97 23.22 15.80
CA LEU A 348 17.44 24.59 15.88
C LEU A 348 18.21 25.46 16.90
N GLY A 349 18.84 24.83 17.90
CA GLY A 349 19.67 25.50 18.92
C GLY A 349 21.05 25.88 18.40
N GLN A 350 21.69 25.03 17.59
CA GLN A 350 22.99 25.30 16.97
C GLN A 350 23.01 26.56 16.08
N GLY A 351 21.84 27.00 15.60
CA GLY A 351 21.70 28.27 14.86
C GLY A 351 21.98 29.53 15.67
N LYS A 352 21.75 29.50 17.00
CA LYS A 352 22.04 30.64 17.88
C LYS A 352 23.54 30.83 18.14
N ASP A 353 24.29 29.74 18.18
CA ASP A 353 25.72 29.76 18.50
C ASP A 353 26.61 30.10 17.28
N ARG A 354 26.10 30.00 16.04
CA ARG A 354 26.83 30.41 14.83
C ARG A 354 27.00 31.94 14.69
N ASN A 355 26.26 32.74 15.45
CA ASN A 355 26.36 34.21 15.44
C ASN A 355 27.26 34.80 16.53
N VAL A 356 27.95 33.98 17.34
CA VAL A 356 28.85 34.47 18.42
C VAL A 356 30.27 34.77 17.91
N GLY A 357 30.50 34.77 16.59
CA GLY A 357 31.83 34.90 15.97
C GLY A 357 31.97 35.96 14.88
N LYS A 358 31.11 36.98 14.83
CA LYS A 358 31.31 38.14 13.94
C LYS A 358 31.10 39.45 14.70
N GLU A 359 32.11 39.85 15.44
CA GLU A 359 32.51 41.24 15.69
C GLU A 359 33.86 41.22 16.42
N VAL A 360 34.96 41.42 15.68
CA VAL A 360 35.87 42.58 15.75
C VAL A 360 36.52 42.76 14.38
#